data_AF-A0A418IBX5-F1
#
_entry.id   AF-A0A418IBX5-F1
#
_cell.length_a   1.000
_cell.length_b   1.000
_cell.length_c   1.000
_cell.angle_alpha   90.00
_cell.angle_beta   90.00
_cell.angle_gamma   90.00
#
_symmetry.space_group_name_H-M   'P 1'
#
loop_
_entity.id
_entity.type
_entity.pdbx_description
1 polymer ?
#
loop_
_entity_poly.entity_id
_entity_poly.type
_entity_poly.pdbx_seq_one_letter_code
_entity_poly.pdbx_strand_id
1 'polypeptide(L)' 'MSINKDFKIYEIIFIVIAIIFIVINCLGLFEVVHFTNNVQNIFQAIFTMSIGIAYIRKSKVTGVLFIITSILFITSILL' A
#
# COMPACT_ATOMS: atom_id res chain seq x y z
N MET A 1 -8.33 23.71 -17.86
CA MET A 1 -8.42 23.01 -16.56
C MET A 1 -6.99 22.79 -16.07
N SER A 2 -6.51 23.64 -15.15
CA SER A 2 -5.15 23.54 -14.60
C SER A 2 -5.03 22.21 -13.84
N ILE A 3 -4.36 21.23 -14.44
CA ILE A 3 -4.03 19.98 -13.76
C ILE A 3 -2.98 20.36 -12.71
N ASN A 4 -3.45 20.39 -11.47
CA ASN A 4 -2.66 20.80 -10.32
C ASN A 4 -1.41 19.89 -10.19
N LYS A 5 -0.23 20.45 -10.49
CA LYS A 5 1.04 19.73 -10.65
C LYS A 5 1.46 19.01 -9.37
N ASP A 6 1.13 19.59 -8.22
CA ASP A 6 1.44 19.05 -6.90
C ASP A 6 0.74 17.71 -6.63
N PHE A 7 -0.44 17.51 -7.23
CA PHE A 7 -1.20 16.27 -7.07
C PHE A 7 -0.58 15.09 -7.84
N LYS A 8 0.09 15.34 -8.97
CA LYS A 8 0.85 14.29 -9.67
C LYS A 8 2.06 13.86 -8.87
N ILE A 9 2.70 14.78 -8.15
CA ILE A 9 3.88 14.49 -7.32
C ILE A 9 3.48 13.58 -6.15
N TYR A 10 2.37 13.87 -5.47
CA TYR A 10 1.81 13.01 -4.44
C TYR A 10 1.58 11.57 -4.95
N GLU A 11 0.96 11.40 -6.12
CA GLU A 11 0.70 10.06 -6.69
C GLU A 11 2.01 9.30 -6.94
N ILE A 12 3.03 9.98 -7.46
CA ILE A 12 4.35 9.39 -7.70
C ILE A 12 5.00 8.95 -6.39
N ILE A 13 4.95 9.79 -5.34
CA ILE A 13 5.52 9.45 -4.03
C ILE A 13 4.87 8.17 -3.49
N PHE A 14 3.54 8.08 -3.53
CA PHE A 14 2.83 6.89 -3.03
C PHE A 14 3.06 5.65 -3.89
N ILE A 15 3.26 5.81 -5.20
CA ILE A 15 3.67 4.70 -6.08
C ILE A 15 5.07 4.21 -5.70
N VAL A 16 6.03 5.11 -5.44
CA VAL A 16 7.38 4.73 -5.01
C VAL A 16 7.35 3.98 -3.68
N ILE A 17 6.57 4.45 -2.72
CA ILE A 17 6.35 3.74 -1.45
C ILE A 17 5.76 2.35 -1.72
N ALA A 18 4.73 2.24 -2.55
CA ALA A 18 4.13 0.96 -2.90
C ALA A 18 5.14 -0.01 -3.54
N ILE A 19 6.04 0.47 -4.42
CA ILE A 19 7.08 -0.34 -5.04
C ILE A 19 8.07 -0.88 -3.99
N ILE A 20 8.48 -0.08 -3.02
CA ILE A 20 9.39 -0.52 -1.97
C ILE A 20 8.73 -1.62 -1.13
N PHE A 21 7.50 -1.39 -0.69
CA PHE A 21 6.80 -2.34 0.17
C PHE A 21 6.35 -3.62 -0.54
N ILE A 22 6.05 -3.59 -1.84
CA ILE A 22 5.78 -4.85 -2.57
C ILE A 22 7.04 -5.71 -2.67
N VAL A 23 8.21 -5.10 -2.89
CA VAL A 23 9.49 -5.84 -2.93
C VAL A 23 9.76 -6.49 -1.57
N ILE A 24 9.60 -5.75 -0.47
CA ILE A 24 9.76 -6.30 0.89
C ILE A 24 8.78 -7.46 1.14
N ASN A 25 7.52 -7.31 0.73
CA ASN A 25 6.53 -8.38 0.85
C ASN A 25 6.90 -9.62 0.03
N CYS A 26 7.40 -9.44 -1.19
CA CYS A 26 7.90 -10.55 -2.00
C CYS A 26 9.10 -11.25 -1.36
N LEU A 27 10.04 -10.50 -0.76
CA LEU A 27 11.18 -11.09 -0.04
C LEU A 27 10.72 -11.95 1.14
N GLY A 28 9.67 -11.53 1.85
CA GLY A 28 9.03 -12.34 2.89
C GLY A 28 8.31 -13.57 2.34
N LEU A 29 7.58 -13.42 1.23
CA LEU A 29 6.80 -14.51 0.61
C LEU A 29 7.68 -15.61 0.02
N PHE A 30 8.81 -15.24 -0.58
CA PHE A 30 9.78 -16.20 -1.14
C PHE A 30 10.77 -16.73 -0.10
N GLU A 31 10.51 -16.51 1.19
CA GLU A 31 11.35 -16.95 2.31
C GLU A 31 12.82 -16.49 2.22
N VAL A 32 13.09 -15.43 1.45
CA VAL A 32 14.43 -14.82 1.34
C VAL A 32 14.79 -14.10 2.64
N VAL A 33 13.79 -13.51 3.30
CA VAL A 33 13.92 -12.87 4.61
C VAL A 33 12.74 -13.30 5.48
N HIS A 34 13.02 -13.80 6.68
CA HIS A 34 11.97 -14.18 7.62
C HIS A 34 11.54 -12.98 8.46
N PHE A 35 10.30 -12.54 8.24
CA PHE A 35 9.63 -11.55 9.09
C PHE A 35 8.64 -12.25 10.03
N THR A 36 8.33 -11.63 11.16
CA THR A 36 7.20 -12.07 11.97
C THR A 36 5.89 -11.77 11.25
N ASN A 37 4.84 -12.56 11.49
CA ASN A 37 3.52 -12.32 10.89
C ASN A 37 3.03 -10.89 11.11
N ASN A 38 3.26 -10.32 12.29
CA ASN A 38 2.86 -8.95 12.60
C ASN A 38 3.59 -7.93 11.71
N VAL A 39 4.90 -8.11 11.51
CA VAL A 39 5.70 -7.22 10.64
C VAL A 39 5.27 -7.35 9.18
N GLN A 40 5.00 -8.57 8.72
CA GLN A 40 4.52 -8.82 7.36
C GLN A 40 3.14 -8.19 7.12
N ASN A 41 2.21 -8.28 8.09
CA ASN A 41 0.91 -7.61 8.03
C ASN A 41 1.06 -6.08 7.97
N ILE A 42 1.99 -5.49 8.72
CA ILE A 42 2.28 -4.04 8.64
C ILE A 42 2.76 -3.67 7.23
N PHE A 43 3.66 -4.45 6.65
CA PHE A 43 4.17 -4.19 5.30
C PHE A 43 3.07 -4.32 4.24
N GLN A 44 2.17 -5.30 4.36
CA GLN A 44 1.02 -5.45 3.46
C GLN A 44 0.02 -4.30 3.61
N ALA A 45 -0.21 -3.81 4.84
CA ALA A 45 -1.03 -2.64 5.11
C ALA A 45 -0.45 -1.38 4.47
N ILE A 46 0.85 -1.11 4.63
CA ILE A 46 1.48 0.09 4.03
C ILE A 46 1.44 0.04 2.49
N PHE A 47 1.65 -1.15 1.92
CA PHE A 47 1.55 -1.37 0.48
C PHE A 47 0.14 -1.07 -0.07
N THR A 48 -0.88 -1.74 0.49
CA THR A 48 -2.29 -1.54 0.09
C THR A 48 -2.76 -0.11 0.37
N MET A 49 -2.31 0.43 1.50
CA MET A 49 -2.22 1.85 1.85
C MET A 49 -1.94 2.74 0.65
N SER A 50 -0.71 2.60 0.20
CA SER A 50 -0.09 3.49 -0.75
C SER A 50 -0.68 3.37 -2.15
N ILE A 51 -1.01 2.14 -2.58
CA ILE A 51 -1.75 1.94 -3.83
C ILE A 51 -3.15 2.55 -3.74
N GLY A 52 -3.87 2.34 -2.64
CA GLY A 52 -5.24 2.84 -2.51
C GLY A 52 -5.34 4.34 -2.70
N ILE A 53 -4.46 5.10 -2.04
CA ILE A 53 -4.48 6.57 -2.14
C ILE A 53 -3.96 7.03 -3.52
N ALA A 54 -2.95 6.36 -4.11
CA ALA A 54 -2.48 6.66 -5.48
C ALA A 54 -3.54 6.37 -6.56
N TYR A 55 -4.38 5.34 -6.38
CA TYR A 55 -5.36 4.91 -7.38
C TYR A 55 -6.75 5.51 -7.22
N ILE A 56 -7.07 6.16 -6.09
CA ILE A 56 -8.41 6.67 -5.77
C ILE A 56 -8.94 7.67 -6.80
N ARG A 57 -8.04 8.38 -7.50
CA ARG A 57 -8.40 9.33 -8.56
C ARG A 57 -8.71 8.67 -9.89
N LYS A 58 -8.05 7.54 -10.20
CA LYS A 58 -8.32 6.75 -11.42
C LYS A 58 -9.62 5.96 -11.28
N SER A 59 -9.80 5.34 -10.12
CA SER A 59 -11.02 4.60 -9.78
C SER A 59 -11.29 4.72 -8.28
N LYS A 60 -12.36 5.46 -7.93
CA LYS A 60 -12.76 5.65 -6.53
C LYS A 60 -13.07 4.31 -5.85
N VAL A 61 -13.79 3.42 -6.54
CA VAL A 61 -14.18 2.11 -6.01
C VAL A 61 -12.95 1.27 -5.69
N THR A 62 -12.01 1.18 -6.64
CA THR A 62 -10.78 0.40 -6.47
C THR A 62 -9.88 0.99 -5.40
N GLY A 63 -9.72 2.32 -5.35
CA GLY A 63 -8.92 2.99 -4.31
C GLY A 63 -9.48 2.75 -2.90
N VAL A 64 -10.79 2.83 -2.73
CA VAL A 64 -11.45 2.54 -1.45
C VAL A 64 -11.30 1.07 -1.05
N LEU A 65 -11.42 0.14 -1.99
CA LEU A 65 -11.16 -1.30 -1.73
C LEU A 65 -9.77 -1.52 -1.14
N PHE A 66 -8.73 -0.94 -1.75
CA PHE A 66 -7.37 -1.05 -1.24
C PHE A 66 -7.19 -0.44 0.17
N ILE A 67 -7.86 0.67 0.46
CA ILE A 67 -7.84 1.27 1.80
C ILE A 67 -8.52 0.36 2.83
N ILE A 68 -9.66 -0.25 2.47
CA ILE A 68 -10.35 -1.23 3.34
C ILE A 68 -9.44 -2.43 3.60
N THR A 69 -8.80 -2.96 2.55
CA THR A 69 -7.83 -4.06 2.70
C THR A 69 -6.68 -3.69 3.64
N SER A 70 -6.15 -2.46 3.55
CA SER A 70 -5.13 -2.01 4.51
C SER A 70 -5.62 -2.02 5.95
N ILE A 71 -6.87 -1.60 6.19
CA ILE A 71 -7.44 -1.61 7.54
C ILE A 71 -7.56 -3.05 8.04
N LEU A 72 -7.98 -3.99 7.19
CA LEU A 72 -8.06 -5.40 7.54
C LEU A 72 -6.71 -5.97 8.00
N PHE A 73 -5.62 -5.65 7.29
CA PHE A 73 -4.27 -6.06 7.70
C PHE A 73 -3.81 -5.44 9.02
N ILE A 74 -4.26 -4.23 9.34
CA ILE A 74 -3.96 -3.61 10.64
C ILE A 74 -4.76 -4.30 11.75
N THR A 75 -6.04 -4.58 11.51
CA THR A 75 -6.89 -5.27 12.49
C THR A 75 -6.44 -6.69 12.77
N SER A 76 -5.84 -7.38 11.79
CA SER A 76 -5.31 -8.74 11.98
C SER A 76 -4.04 -8.79 12.84
N ILE A 77 -3.45 -7.65 13.22
CA ILE A 77 -2.35 -7.59 14.18
C ILE A 77 -2.88 -7.56 15.61
N LEU A 78 -4.09 -7.02 15.81
CA LEU A 78 -4.71 -6.84 17.12
C LEU A 78 -5.51 -8.06 17.60
N LEU A 79 -5.81 -8.99 16.67
CA LEU A 79 -6.69 -10.13 16.84
C LEU A 79 -5.85 -11.41 16.96
#